data_AF-A0A117MTW6-F1
#
_entry.id   AF-A0A117MTW6-F1
#
_cell.length_a   1.000
_cell.length_b   1.000
_cell.length_c   1.000
_cell.angle_alpha   90.00
_cell.angle_beta   90.00
_cell.angle_gamma   90.00
#
_symmetry.space_group_name_H-M   'P 1'
#
loop_
_entity.id
_entity.type
_entity.pdbx_description
1 polymer ?
#
loop_
_entity_poly.entity_id
_entity_poly.type
_entity_poly.pdbx_seq_one_letter_code
_entity_poly.pdbx_strand_id
1 'polypeptide(L)'
;MPGPADWERLNAFADGELAVADQREVAALLGASPPAAQALRGIIGLKEQLRALPMGDAPPFPRTKAPPQRRYRNLAAAAALVLVTGTALFALRPSDFPSGDQFLATSLAAHERHADTVPTEGVMHASSDPIASELARLGLLPAWRSTADAGEEHAGFTGARGCRLSLHVTTQLQPERPPGNSETPHALARWNTGGKSYLLIATGMPAARFAIMAGFLRDLTMHPGHGIEPLRTALRQDWSAAPSCLA
;
A
#
# COMPACT_ATOMS: atom_id res chain seq x y z
N MET A 1 -16.59 20.57 -1.92
CA MET A 1 -15.65 20.07 -2.95
C MET A 1 -16.46 19.85 -4.22
N PRO A 2 -15.92 20.17 -5.41
CA PRO A 2 -16.59 19.85 -6.68
C PRO A 2 -16.88 18.34 -6.74
N GLY A 3 -18.06 17.97 -7.24
CA GLY A 3 -18.42 16.56 -7.39
C GLY A 3 -17.58 15.87 -8.47
N PRO A 4 -17.68 14.53 -8.61
CA PRO A 4 -16.93 13.78 -9.62
C PRO A 4 -17.13 14.31 -11.06
N ALA A 5 -18.35 14.71 -11.41
CA ALA A 5 -18.69 15.28 -12.71
C ALA A 5 -18.09 16.70 -12.93
N ASP A 6 -17.94 17.47 -11.86
CA ASP A 6 -17.34 18.81 -11.93
C ASP A 6 -15.82 18.71 -12.16
N TRP A 7 -15.18 17.67 -11.61
CA TRP A 7 -13.75 17.43 -11.80
C TRP A 7 -13.41 17.04 -13.23
N GLU A 8 -14.16 16.12 -13.82
CA GLU A 8 -14.00 15.69 -15.21
C GLU A 8 -14.16 16.86 -16.18
N ARG A 9 -15.18 17.70 -15.97
CA ARG A 9 -15.44 18.89 -16.80
C ARG A 9 -14.31 19.92 -16.71
N LEU A 10 -13.74 20.15 -15.52
CA LEU A 10 -12.59 21.04 -15.34
C LEU A 10 -11.30 20.45 -15.95
N ASN A 11 -11.11 19.13 -15.91
CA ASN A 11 -9.96 18.47 -16.52
C ASN A 11 -10.02 18.57 -18.05
N ALA A 12 -11.17 18.28 -18.65
CA ALA A 12 -11.42 18.44 -20.08
C ALA A 12 -11.28 19.91 -20.53
N PHE A 13 -11.69 20.88 -19.70
CA PHE A 13 -11.44 22.29 -19.96
C PHE A 13 -9.94 22.61 -19.99
N ALA A 14 -9.16 22.07 -19.06
CA ALA A 14 -7.71 22.25 -19.00
C ALA A 14 -6.96 21.60 -20.19
N ASP A 15 -7.48 20.50 -20.75
CA ASP A 15 -6.93 19.86 -21.96
C ASP A 15 -7.43 20.51 -23.26
N GLY A 16 -8.41 21.41 -23.19
CA GLY A 16 -9.04 22.03 -24.37
C GLY A 16 -9.98 21.09 -25.13
N GLU A 17 -10.42 19.99 -24.50
CA GLU A 17 -11.25 18.95 -25.12
C GLU A 17 -12.76 19.27 -25.07
N LEU A 18 -13.16 20.32 -24.34
CA LEU A 18 -14.56 20.75 -24.31
C LEU A 18 -14.98 21.46 -25.60
N ALA A 19 -16.24 21.27 -25.99
CA ALA A 19 -16.85 22.05 -27.07
C ALA A 19 -16.91 23.55 -26.71
N VAL A 20 -16.94 24.42 -27.73
CA VAL A 20 -16.87 25.89 -27.54
C VAL A 20 -17.98 26.44 -26.63
N ALA A 21 -19.18 25.86 -26.68
CA ALA A 21 -20.28 26.23 -25.81
C ALA A 21 -19.98 25.90 -24.33
N ASP A 22 -19.47 24.69 -24.07
CA ASP A 22 -19.10 24.23 -22.74
C ASP A 22 -17.89 24.98 -22.17
N GLN A 23 -16.92 25.35 -23.01
CA GLN A 23 -15.79 26.17 -22.58
C GLN A 23 -16.24 27.53 -22.04
N ARG A 24 -17.25 28.15 -22.66
CA ARG A 24 -17.78 29.45 -22.20
C ARG A 24 -18.52 29.31 -20.88
N GLU A 25 -19.29 28.24 -20.70
CA GLU A 25 -20.00 27.96 -19.46
C GLU A 25 -19.01 27.74 -18.30
N VAL A 26 -17.96 26.93 -18.54
CA VAL A 26 -16.91 26.70 -17.55
C VAL A 26 -16.13 27.99 -17.26
N ALA A 27 -15.80 28.80 -18.27
CA ALA A 27 -15.16 30.10 -18.06
C ALA A 27 -16.00 31.06 -17.20
N ALA A 28 -17.32 31.10 -17.41
CA ALA A 28 -18.23 31.88 -16.58
C ALA A 28 -18.29 31.36 -15.12
N LEU A 29 -18.34 30.03 -14.95
CA LEU A 29 -18.30 29.39 -13.63
C LEU A 29 -17.00 29.71 -12.88
N LEU A 30 -15.86 29.69 -13.57
CA LEU A 30 -14.55 30.01 -12.99
C LEU A 30 -14.46 31.47 -12.54
N GLY A 31 -15.07 32.40 -13.28
CA GLY A 31 -15.17 33.80 -12.89
C GLY A 31 -16.06 34.05 -11.67
N ALA A 32 -17.08 33.22 -11.48
CA ALA A 32 -18.04 33.34 -10.37
C ALA A 32 -17.65 32.55 -9.11
N SER A 33 -16.79 31.53 -9.22
CA SER A 33 -16.47 30.59 -8.15
C SER A 33 -14.96 30.52 -7.86
N PRO A 34 -14.47 31.21 -6.81
CA PRO A 34 -13.08 31.11 -6.38
C PRO A 34 -12.61 29.66 -6.10
N PRO A 35 -13.42 28.76 -5.51
CA PRO A 35 -13.05 27.36 -5.35
C PRO A 35 -12.85 26.63 -6.69
N ALA A 36 -13.68 26.88 -7.70
CA ALA A 36 -13.53 26.26 -9.02
C ALA A 36 -12.25 26.74 -9.73
N ALA A 37 -11.94 28.03 -9.63
CA ALA A 37 -10.69 28.60 -10.13
C ALA A 37 -9.44 28.05 -9.42
N GLN A 38 -9.56 27.70 -8.13
CA GLN A 38 -8.47 27.04 -7.40
C GLN A 38 -8.30 25.57 -7.82
N ALA A 39 -9.40 24.84 -8.03
CA ALA A 39 -9.35 23.48 -8.53
C ALA A 39 -8.69 23.41 -9.92
N LEU A 40 -9.06 24.30 -10.84
CA LEU A 40 -8.45 24.37 -12.18
C LEU A 40 -6.93 24.66 -12.12
N ARG A 41 -6.49 25.57 -11.25
CA ARG A 41 -5.05 25.84 -11.03
C ARG A 41 -4.30 24.60 -10.55
N GLY A 42 -4.93 23.80 -9.67
CA GLY A 42 -4.36 22.52 -9.23
C GLY A 42 -4.19 21.53 -10.37
N ILE A 43 -5.20 21.40 -11.24
CA ILE A 43 -5.15 20.52 -12.43
C ILE A 43 -4.02 20.94 -13.38
N ILE A 44 -3.91 22.24 -13.69
CA ILE A 44 -2.86 22.76 -14.57
C ILE A 44 -1.47 22.52 -13.97
N GLY A 45 -1.28 22.82 -12.68
CA GLY A 45 -0.01 22.60 -12.01
C GLY A 45 0.43 21.12 -12.00
N LEU A 46 -0.50 20.19 -11.77
CA LEU A 46 -0.21 18.76 -11.84
C LEU A 46 0.22 18.33 -13.26
N LYS A 47 -0.46 18.82 -14.29
CA LYS A 47 -0.11 18.53 -15.69
C LYS A 47 1.27 19.07 -16.07
N GLU A 48 1.63 20.24 -15.57
CA GLU A 48 2.96 20.82 -15.77
C GLU A 48 4.05 19.99 -15.08
N GLN A 49 3.80 19.53 -13.84
CA GLN A 49 4.72 18.63 -13.12
C GLN A 49 4.92 17.31 -13.86
N LEU A 50 3.84 16.71 -14.39
CA LEU A 50 3.92 15.49 -15.21
C LEU A 50 4.71 15.71 -16.50
N ARG A 51 4.55 16.87 -17.16
CA ARG A 51 5.35 17.22 -18.35
C ARG A 51 6.83 17.48 -18.03
N ALA A 52 7.14 17.88 -16.80
CA ALA A 52 8.50 18.13 -16.35
C ALA A 52 9.26 16.86 -15.93
N LEU A 53 8.58 15.71 -15.84
CA LEU A 53 9.24 14.44 -15.56
C LEU A 53 10.19 14.07 -16.71
N PRO A 54 11.46 13.71 -16.43
CA PRO A 54 12.38 13.27 -17.46
C PRO A 54 11.85 11.99 -18.10
N MET A 55 11.66 12.00 -19.43
CA MET A 55 11.52 10.77 -20.23
C MET A 55 12.88 10.07 -20.26
N GLY A 56 13.26 9.46 -19.14
CA GLY A 56 14.43 8.60 -19.06
C GLY A 56 14.15 7.32 -19.84
N ASP A 57 15.12 6.91 -20.66
CA ASP A 57 15.09 5.66 -21.42
C ASP A 57 14.65 4.51 -20.51
N ALA A 58 13.48 3.93 -20.82
CA ALA A 58 12.98 2.77 -20.12
C ALA A 58 14.05 1.66 -20.20
N PRO A 59 14.51 1.11 -19.06
CA PRO A 59 15.50 0.04 -19.09
C PRO A 59 14.93 -1.16 -19.86
N PRO A 60 15.73 -1.81 -20.71
CA PRO A 60 15.25 -2.91 -21.54
C PRO A 60 14.73 -4.06 -20.66
N PHE A 61 13.53 -4.55 -20.99
CA PHE A 61 12.92 -5.68 -20.29
C PHE A 61 13.89 -6.88 -20.21
N PRO A 62 14.07 -7.49 -19.01
CA PRO A 62 14.93 -8.64 -18.87
C PRO A 62 14.34 -9.83 -19.63
N ARG A 63 15.05 -10.30 -20.67
CA ARG A 63 14.72 -11.54 -21.37
C ARG A 63 15.08 -12.73 -20.48
N THR A 64 14.07 -13.36 -19.87
CA THR A 64 14.23 -14.63 -19.16
C THR A 64 14.62 -15.74 -20.14
N LYS A 65 15.79 -16.35 -19.96
CA LYS A 65 16.18 -17.57 -20.69
C LYS A 65 15.33 -18.75 -20.21
N ALA A 66 14.67 -19.44 -21.14
CA ALA A 66 13.92 -20.65 -20.85
C ALA A 66 14.84 -21.77 -20.32
N PRO A 67 14.39 -22.59 -19.35
CA PRO A 67 15.19 -23.70 -18.83
C PRO A 67 15.32 -24.83 -19.86
N PRO A 68 16.44 -25.60 -19.84
CA PRO A 68 16.66 -26.67 -20.80
C PRO A 68 15.69 -27.84 -20.57
N GLN A 69 14.91 -28.18 -21.60
CA GLN A 69 14.09 -29.40 -21.64
C GLN A 69 15.00 -30.63 -21.67
N ARG A 70 15.09 -31.32 -20.53
CA ARG A 70 15.76 -32.62 -20.43
C ARG A 70 14.81 -33.70 -20.95
N ARG A 71 15.17 -34.31 -22.09
CA ARG A 71 14.46 -35.43 -22.70
C ARG A 71 14.60 -36.68 -21.83
N TYR A 72 13.53 -37.08 -21.15
CA TYR A 72 13.45 -38.39 -20.52
C TYR A 72 12.84 -39.39 -21.51
N ARG A 73 13.71 -40.07 -22.26
CA ARG A 73 13.35 -41.32 -22.96
C ARG A 73 13.64 -42.47 -22.00
N ASN A 74 12.55 -43.12 -21.61
CA ASN A 74 12.40 -44.54 -21.30
C ASN A 74 13.26 -45.12 -20.17
N LEU A 75 12.58 -45.53 -19.09
CA LEU A 75 12.52 -46.95 -18.73
C LEU A 75 11.40 -47.17 -17.71
N ALA A 76 10.37 -47.88 -18.17
CA ALA A 76 9.33 -48.44 -17.35
C ALA A 76 9.87 -49.65 -16.59
N ALA A 77 9.62 -49.73 -15.28
CA ALA A 77 9.35 -50.97 -14.55
C ALA A 77 9.07 -50.66 -13.06
N ALA A 78 8.17 -51.46 -12.48
CA ALA A 78 7.84 -51.54 -11.04
C ALA A 78 6.77 -50.58 -10.50
N ALA A 79 5.58 -50.66 -11.10
CA ALA A 79 4.33 -50.53 -10.36
C ALA A 79 4.18 -51.72 -9.39
N ALA A 80 4.56 -51.57 -8.11
CA ALA A 80 4.17 -52.50 -7.02
C ALA A 80 4.47 -52.03 -5.58
N LEU A 81 4.96 -50.81 -5.33
CA LEU A 81 5.33 -50.37 -3.96
C LEU A 81 4.72 -49.01 -3.54
N VAL A 82 3.53 -48.70 -4.04
CA VAL A 82 2.86 -47.39 -3.85
C VAL A 82 1.87 -47.36 -2.67
N LEU A 83 1.56 -48.50 -2.02
CA LEU A 83 0.44 -48.54 -1.06
C LEU A 83 0.79 -48.71 0.43
N VAL A 84 2.07 -48.71 0.83
CA VAL A 84 2.45 -48.78 2.27
C VAL A 84 3.38 -47.64 2.73
N THR A 85 3.92 -46.82 1.83
CA THR A 85 4.71 -45.62 2.18
C THR A 85 3.91 -44.31 2.15
N GLY A 86 2.60 -44.38 1.84
CA GLY A 86 1.73 -43.21 1.65
C GLY A 86 1.33 -42.46 2.93
N THR A 87 1.48 -43.04 4.11
CA THR A 87 1.12 -42.38 5.38
C THR A 87 2.31 -41.75 6.11
N ALA A 88 3.55 -42.12 5.77
CA ALA A 88 4.74 -41.58 6.43
C ALA A 88 5.28 -40.28 5.77
N LEU A 89 4.94 -40.03 4.50
CA LEU A 89 5.41 -38.83 3.77
C LEU A 89 4.50 -37.60 3.93
N PHE A 90 3.28 -37.76 4.46
CA PHE A 90 2.42 -36.61 4.77
C PHE A 90 2.78 -35.94 6.11
N ALA A 91 3.48 -36.65 7.00
CA ALA A 91 4.00 -36.12 8.27
C ALA A 91 5.35 -35.40 8.13
N LEU A 92 5.99 -35.48 6.95
CA LEU A 92 7.28 -34.86 6.64
C LEU A 92 7.19 -33.83 5.52
N ARG A 93 5.98 -33.35 5.20
CA ARG A 93 5.91 -32.08 4.47
C ARG A 93 6.49 -31.02 5.40
N PRO A 94 7.61 -30.36 5.04
CA PRO A 94 7.91 -29.10 5.69
C PRO A 94 6.68 -28.26 5.43
N SER A 95 6.00 -27.85 6.49
CA SER A 95 5.09 -26.73 6.39
C SER A 95 5.90 -25.64 5.70
N ASP A 96 5.53 -25.29 4.47
CA ASP A 96 6.15 -24.21 3.71
C ASP A 96 5.78 -22.90 4.42
N PHE A 97 6.41 -22.68 5.57
CA PHE A 97 6.32 -21.46 6.34
C PHE A 97 7.17 -20.43 5.62
N PRO A 98 6.61 -19.27 5.27
CA PRO A 98 7.32 -18.29 4.48
C PRO A 98 8.59 -17.85 5.19
N SER A 99 9.73 -17.99 4.51
CA SER A 99 10.99 -17.40 4.99
C SER A 99 10.82 -15.88 5.13
N GLY A 100 11.67 -15.21 5.92
CA GLY A 100 11.55 -13.76 6.11
C GLY A 100 11.64 -12.93 4.82
N ASP A 101 12.28 -13.48 3.79
CA ASP A 101 12.34 -12.90 2.46
C ASP A 101 11.01 -13.08 1.70
N GLN A 102 10.35 -14.23 1.87
CA GLN A 102 9.04 -14.48 1.28
C GLN A 102 7.95 -13.62 1.91
N PHE A 103 7.95 -13.45 3.23
CA PHE A 103 7.01 -12.55 3.91
C PHE A 103 7.18 -11.09 3.45
N LEU A 104 8.42 -10.62 3.31
CA LEU A 104 8.66 -9.27 2.78
C LEU A 104 8.18 -9.13 1.33
N ALA A 105 8.54 -10.06 0.45
CA ALA A 105 8.17 -10.02 -0.95
C ALA A 105 6.65 -10.05 -1.17
N THR A 106 5.95 -10.92 -0.44
CA THR A 106 4.48 -11.02 -0.49
C THR A 106 3.81 -9.77 0.07
N SER A 107 4.35 -9.20 1.14
CA SER A 107 3.85 -7.95 1.73
C SER A 107 4.04 -6.76 0.79
N LEU A 108 5.21 -6.62 0.15
CA LEU A 108 5.47 -5.60 -0.87
C LEU A 108 4.52 -5.74 -2.06
N ALA A 109 4.35 -6.96 -2.59
CA ALA A 109 3.43 -7.22 -3.69
C ALA A 109 1.95 -6.94 -3.31
N ALA A 110 1.58 -7.13 -2.05
CA ALA A 110 0.27 -6.76 -1.53
C ALA A 110 0.12 -5.24 -1.37
N HIS A 111 1.15 -4.54 -0.90
CA HIS A 111 1.19 -3.07 -0.83
C HIS A 111 1.04 -2.44 -2.21
N GLU A 112 1.70 -3.00 -3.23
CA GLU A 112 1.60 -2.48 -4.59
C GLU A 112 0.24 -2.77 -5.22
N ARG A 113 -0.40 -3.92 -4.96
CA ARG A 113 -1.78 -4.14 -5.43
C ARG A 113 -2.79 -3.18 -4.80
N HIS A 114 -2.53 -2.73 -3.56
CA HIS A 114 -3.30 -1.67 -2.92
C HIS A 114 -3.17 -0.32 -3.65
N ALA A 115 -2.11 -0.10 -4.44
CA ALA A 115 -1.97 1.09 -5.28
C ALA A 115 -3.14 1.26 -6.25
N ASP A 116 -3.67 0.15 -6.76
CA ASP A 116 -4.67 0.11 -7.84
C ASP A 116 -6.10 -0.02 -7.30
N THR A 117 -6.27 -0.19 -5.98
CA THR A 117 -7.59 -0.31 -5.36
C THR A 117 -8.19 1.06 -5.09
N VAL A 118 -9.32 1.37 -5.75
CA VAL A 118 -10.16 2.54 -5.42
C VAL A 118 -10.73 2.34 -4.01
N PRO A 119 -10.59 3.32 -3.10
CA PRO A 119 -11.21 3.24 -1.77
C PRO A 119 -12.71 3.04 -1.94
N THR A 120 -13.19 1.84 -1.66
CA THR A 120 -14.62 1.53 -1.82
C THR A 120 -15.32 2.00 -0.54
N GLU A 121 -16.16 3.04 -0.65
CA GLU A 121 -17.03 3.46 0.45
C GLU A 121 -17.90 2.27 0.88
N GLY A 122 -17.59 1.71 2.06
CA GLY A 122 -18.31 0.56 2.63
C GLY A 122 -17.46 -0.62 3.08
N VAL A 123 -16.15 -0.68 2.80
CA VAL A 123 -15.33 -1.87 3.11
C VAL A 123 -15.00 -2.08 4.60
N MET A 124 -15.18 -1.08 5.49
CA MET A 124 -14.95 -1.32 6.92
C MET A 124 -15.94 -0.56 7.80
N HIS A 125 -17.06 -1.23 8.13
CA HIS A 125 -17.66 -1.00 9.44
C HIS A 125 -16.64 -1.37 10.50
N ALA A 126 -16.24 -0.36 11.29
CA ALA A 126 -15.56 -0.44 12.56
C ALA A 126 -14.85 -1.78 12.83
N SER A 127 -13.64 -1.95 12.29
CA SER A 127 -12.80 -3.02 12.80
C SER A 127 -12.57 -2.75 14.29
N SER A 128 -12.88 -3.71 15.15
CA SER A 128 -12.49 -3.74 16.56
C SER A 128 -10.96 -3.81 16.77
N ASP A 129 -10.20 -3.74 15.69
CA ASP A 129 -8.75 -3.65 15.69
C ASP A 129 -8.31 -2.27 16.20
N PRO A 130 -7.63 -2.20 17.35
CA PRO A 130 -7.18 -0.94 17.93
C PRO A 130 -6.26 -0.17 16.98
N ILE A 131 -5.45 -0.86 16.15
CA ILE A 131 -4.52 -0.19 15.23
C ILE A 131 -5.28 0.54 14.13
N ALA A 132 -6.20 -0.15 13.45
CA ALA A 132 -6.99 0.45 12.39
C ALA A 132 -7.85 1.63 12.89
N SER A 133 -8.39 1.52 14.10
CA SER A 133 -9.13 2.61 14.76
C SER A 133 -8.26 3.85 15.00
N GLU A 134 -7.01 3.67 15.42
CA GLU A 134 -6.07 4.78 15.62
C GLU A 134 -5.62 5.40 14.30
N LEU A 135 -5.33 4.58 13.29
CA LEU A 135 -4.97 5.07 11.96
C LEU A 135 -6.11 5.90 11.34
N ALA A 136 -7.36 5.43 11.47
CA ALA A 136 -8.54 6.17 11.09
C ALA A 136 -8.67 7.52 11.82
N ARG A 137 -8.40 7.55 13.14
CA ARG A 137 -8.40 8.80 13.94
C ARG A 137 -7.36 9.82 13.51
N LEU A 138 -6.28 9.35 12.90
CA LEU A 138 -5.26 10.22 12.37
C LEU A 138 -5.61 10.68 10.93
N GLY A 139 -6.65 10.13 10.28
CA GLY A 139 -7.10 10.53 8.94
C GLY A 139 -6.55 9.65 7.82
N LEU A 140 -6.13 8.43 8.15
CA LEU A 140 -5.87 7.36 7.19
C LEU A 140 -7.13 6.51 7.06
N LEU A 141 -7.74 6.52 5.88
CA LEU A 141 -8.93 5.73 5.61
C LEU A 141 -8.53 4.30 5.26
N PRO A 142 -9.17 3.27 5.86
CA PRO A 142 -8.97 1.90 5.43
C PRO A 142 -9.43 1.75 3.98
N ALA A 143 -8.60 1.14 3.16
CA ALA A 143 -8.85 0.96 1.72
C ALA A 143 -8.95 -0.51 1.34
N TRP A 144 -8.22 -1.39 2.02
CA TRP A 144 -8.22 -2.83 1.77
C TRP A 144 -7.88 -3.59 3.05
N ARG A 145 -8.45 -4.80 3.20
CA ARG A 145 -8.05 -5.76 4.21
C ARG A 145 -8.08 -7.16 3.61
N SER A 146 -7.12 -8.00 4.00
CA SER A 146 -7.10 -9.42 3.69
C SER A 146 -6.63 -10.18 4.90
N THR A 147 -7.35 -11.24 5.24
CA THR A 147 -6.95 -12.23 6.23
C THR A 147 -6.68 -13.54 5.49
N ALA A 148 -5.47 -14.06 5.59
CA ALA A 148 -5.12 -15.36 5.04
C ALA A 148 -5.24 -16.45 6.12
N ASP A 149 -5.53 -17.69 5.69
CA ASP A 149 -5.81 -18.84 6.57
C ASP A 149 -4.65 -19.22 7.51
N ALA A 150 -3.46 -18.65 7.31
CA ALA A 150 -2.24 -18.93 8.08
C ALA A 150 -1.97 -17.93 9.23
N GLY A 151 -2.94 -17.13 9.64
CA GLY A 151 -2.74 -16.10 10.68
C GLY A 151 -1.98 -14.87 10.17
N GLU A 152 -1.94 -14.68 8.86
CA GLU A 152 -1.44 -13.46 8.23
C GLU A 152 -2.59 -12.49 7.99
N GLU A 153 -2.40 -11.26 8.44
CA GLU A 153 -3.37 -10.18 8.28
C GLU A 153 -2.71 -8.99 7.59
N HIS A 154 -3.36 -8.49 6.54
CA HIS A 154 -2.90 -7.35 5.79
C HIS A 154 -3.99 -6.28 5.77
N ALA A 155 -3.62 -5.04 6.03
CA ALA A 155 -4.50 -3.89 5.98
C ALA A 155 -3.82 -2.74 5.23
N GLY A 156 -4.50 -2.21 4.21
CA GLY A 156 -4.09 -1.05 3.43
C GLY A 156 -4.89 0.18 3.83
N PHE A 157 -4.22 1.32 3.91
CA PHE A 157 -4.78 2.61 4.28
C PHE A 157 -4.32 3.69 3.30
N THR A 158 -5.20 4.67 3.08
CA THR A 158 -4.96 5.82 2.22
C THR A 158 -5.26 7.11 2.99
N GLY A 159 -4.30 8.02 3.04
CA GLY A 159 -4.47 9.33 3.67
C GLY A 159 -5.12 10.34 2.72
N ALA A 160 -5.73 11.38 3.28
CA ALA A 160 -6.37 12.46 2.53
C ALA A 160 -5.44 13.20 1.53
N ARG A 161 -4.13 13.03 1.67
CA ARG A 161 -3.10 13.63 0.80
C ARG A 161 -2.40 12.61 -0.11
N GLY A 162 -3.02 11.46 -0.36
CA GLY A 162 -2.52 10.41 -1.25
C GLY A 162 -1.42 9.51 -0.67
N CYS A 163 -1.05 9.69 0.60
CA CYS A 163 -0.09 8.82 1.26
C CYS A 163 -0.67 7.42 1.38
N ARG A 164 0.07 6.40 0.96
CA ARG A 164 -0.34 4.99 1.10
C ARG A 164 0.46 4.33 2.21
N LEU A 165 -0.24 3.59 3.06
CA LEU A 165 0.33 2.87 4.18
C LEU A 165 -0.28 1.47 4.20
N SER A 166 0.51 0.42 4.40
CA SER A 166 -0.02 -0.90 4.71
C SER A 166 0.65 -1.49 5.94
N LEU A 167 -0.15 -2.22 6.72
CA LEU A 167 0.28 -2.98 7.87
C LEU A 167 0.09 -4.47 7.55
N HIS A 168 1.17 -5.23 7.72
CA HIS A 168 1.20 -6.67 7.53
C HIS A 168 1.58 -7.33 8.84
N VAL A 169 0.81 -8.32 9.27
CA VAL A 169 0.98 -9.01 10.54
C VAL A 169 1.04 -10.50 10.28
N THR A 170 1.98 -11.19 10.93
CA THR A 170 2.09 -12.65 10.89
C THR A 170 2.40 -13.17 12.29
N THR A 171 1.96 -14.38 12.63
CA THR A 171 2.33 -15.07 13.88
C THR A 171 3.75 -15.67 13.81
N GLN A 172 4.40 -15.64 12.65
CA GLN A 172 5.79 -16.06 12.51
C GLN A 172 6.72 -14.90 12.84
N LEU A 173 7.60 -15.07 13.84
CA LEU A 173 8.59 -14.05 14.17
C LEU A 173 9.56 -13.85 13.00
N GLN A 174 9.70 -12.60 12.57
CA GLN A 174 10.62 -12.21 11.51
C GLN A 174 11.80 -11.43 12.10
N PRO A 175 12.97 -11.40 11.44
CA PRO A 175 14.07 -10.53 11.86
C PRO A 175 13.61 -9.07 11.85
N GLU A 176 13.74 -8.35 12.98
CA GLU A 176 13.21 -6.98 13.15
C GLU A 176 13.83 -5.96 12.19
N ARG A 177 15.04 -6.21 11.72
CA ARG A 177 15.66 -5.39 10.69
C ARG A 177 15.15 -5.88 9.33
N PRO A 178 14.43 -5.05 8.54
CA PRO A 178 14.18 -5.38 7.15
C PRO A 178 15.54 -5.56 6.44
N PRO A 179 15.69 -6.54 5.53
CA PRO A 179 16.94 -6.76 4.81
C PRO A 179 17.42 -5.44 4.22
N GLY A 180 18.66 -5.08 4.56
CA GLY A 180 19.22 -3.78 4.24
C GLY A 180 19.34 -3.57 2.74
N ASN A 181 19.30 -2.29 2.36
CA ASN A 181 19.82 -1.75 1.09
C ASN A 181 19.16 -2.22 -0.21
N SER A 182 17.84 -2.46 -0.19
CA SER A 182 17.09 -2.37 -1.44
C SER A 182 16.65 -0.91 -1.66
N GLU A 183 17.00 -0.35 -2.82
CA GLU A 183 16.53 0.93 -3.36
C GLU A 183 15.02 0.87 -3.64
N THR A 184 14.21 0.40 -2.69
CA THR A 184 12.77 0.42 -2.84
C THR A 184 12.29 1.84 -2.59
N PRO A 185 11.32 2.35 -3.37
CA PRO A 185 10.70 3.64 -3.11
C PRO A 185 9.85 3.65 -1.82
N HIS A 186 9.87 2.56 -1.05
CA HIS A 186 9.07 2.36 0.14
C HIS A 186 9.87 2.61 1.41
N ALA A 187 9.21 3.25 2.37
CA ALA A 187 9.68 3.28 3.74
C ALA A 187 9.19 2.02 4.47
N LEU A 188 10.11 1.31 5.13
CA LEU A 188 9.85 0.03 5.79
C LEU A 188 10.20 0.11 7.28
N ALA A 189 9.33 -0.42 8.13
CA ALA A 189 9.58 -0.59 9.56
C ALA A 189 9.03 -1.94 10.00
N ARG A 190 9.77 -2.63 10.87
CA ARG A 190 9.39 -3.94 11.38
C ARG A 190 9.70 -4.06 12.86
N TRP A 191 8.86 -4.77 13.58
CA TRP A 191 9.02 -5.06 15.00
C TRP A 191 8.29 -6.35 15.36
N ASN A 192 8.69 -6.97 16.47
CA ASN A 192 8.01 -8.13 17.01
C ASN A 192 7.41 -7.80 18.39
N THR A 193 6.19 -8.26 18.65
CA THR A 193 5.57 -8.16 19.98
C THR A 193 4.40 -9.14 20.09
N GLY A 194 4.18 -9.69 21.29
CA GLY A 194 3.04 -10.58 21.57
C GLY A 194 2.99 -11.83 20.68
N GLY A 195 4.15 -12.38 20.28
CA GLY A 195 4.22 -13.55 19.40
C GLY A 195 3.85 -13.26 17.93
N LYS A 196 3.78 -11.98 17.55
CA LYS A 196 3.52 -11.55 16.17
C LYS A 196 4.66 -10.70 15.63
N SER A 197 4.87 -10.76 14.33
CA SER A 197 5.72 -9.83 13.58
C SER A 197 4.86 -8.86 12.81
N TYR A 198 5.25 -7.58 12.85
CA TYR A 198 4.56 -6.48 12.18
C TYR A 198 5.51 -5.88 11.15
N LEU A 199 5.01 -5.64 9.95
CA LEU A 199 5.70 -4.93 8.89
C LEU A 199 4.81 -3.77 8.42
N LEU A 200 5.35 -2.56 8.54
CA LEU A 200 4.75 -1.33 8.06
C LEU A 200 5.45 -0.90 6.77
N ILE A 201 4.66 -0.62 5.74
CA ILE A 201 5.14 -0.21 4.42
C ILE A 201 4.45 1.10 4.05
N ALA A 202 5.21 2.11 3.64
CA ALA A 202 4.65 3.36 3.16
C ALA A 202 5.23 3.78 1.81
N THR A 203 4.41 4.41 0.98
CA THR A 203 4.82 5.03 -0.29
C THR A 203 4.43 6.51 -0.30
N GLY A 204 5.35 7.36 -0.77
CA GLY A 204 5.16 8.81 -0.86
C GLY A 204 5.18 9.55 0.50
N MET A 205 5.39 8.84 1.61
CA MET A 205 5.44 9.43 2.95
C MET A 205 6.85 9.96 3.27
N PRO A 206 7.00 11.21 3.74
CA PRO A 206 8.30 11.72 4.18
C PRO A 206 8.91 10.84 5.29
N ALA A 207 10.20 10.56 5.21
CA ALA A 207 10.88 9.60 6.10
C ALA A 207 10.73 9.93 7.60
N ALA A 208 10.81 11.21 7.97
CA ALA A 208 10.59 11.63 9.36
C ALA A 208 9.19 11.29 9.86
N ARG A 209 8.17 11.52 9.02
CA ARG A 209 6.76 11.21 9.34
C ARG A 209 6.55 9.71 9.46
N PHE A 210 7.13 8.94 8.55
CA PHE A 210 7.09 7.48 8.62
C PHE A 210 7.71 6.96 9.91
N ALA A 211 8.85 7.50 10.34
CA ALA A 211 9.52 7.10 11.57
C ALA A 211 8.64 7.37 12.82
N ILE A 212 7.96 8.52 12.88
CA ILE A 212 7.03 8.84 13.98
C ILE A 212 5.85 7.84 13.97
N MET A 213 5.28 7.55 12.79
CA MET A 213 4.20 6.58 12.64
C MET A 213 4.62 5.18 13.11
N ALA A 214 5.74 4.70 12.60
CA ALA A 214 6.27 3.38 12.96
C ALA A 214 6.52 3.27 14.47
N GLY A 215 7.07 4.33 15.08
CA GLY A 215 7.25 4.41 16.54
C GLY A 215 5.91 4.33 17.29
N PHE A 216 4.94 5.14 16.90
CA PHE A 216 3.60 5.14 17.50
C PHE A 216 2.92 3.77 17.41
N LEU A 217 2.90 3.14 16.24
CA LEU A 217 2.26 1.83 16.06
C LEU A 217 2.98 0.73 16.84
N ARG A 218 4.31 0.76 16.86
CA ARG A 218 5.10 -0.15 17.70
C ARG A 218 4.71 0.01 19.17
N ASP A 219 4.71 1.24 19.68
CA ASP A 219 4.39 1.52 21.08
C ASP A 219 2.94 1.10 21.42
N LEU A 220 1.99 1.31 20.49
CA LEU A 220 0.61 0.87 20.61
C LEU A 220 0.49 -0.66 20.74
N THR A 221 1.28 -1.40 19.97
CA THR A 221 1.28 -2.88 20.00
C THR A 221 2.08 -3.47 21.17
N MET A 222 3.03 -2.73 21.75
CA MET A 222 3.80 -3.15 22.91
C MET A 222 3.11 -2.81 24.24
N HIS A 223 2.43 -1.66 24.30
CA HIS A 223 1.79 -1.13 25.50
C HIS A 223 0.32 -0.78 25.24
N PRO A 224 -0.56 -1.78 25.04
CA PRO A 224 -1.98 -1.53 24.83
C PRO A 224 -2.61 -0.90 26.10
N GLY A 225 -2.78 0.43 26.11
CA GLY A 225 -3.29 1.16 27.29
C GLY A 225 -3.40 2.69 27.09
N HIS A 226 -3.77 3.43 28.15
CA HIS A 226 -4.10 4.86 28.11
C HIS A 226 -2.91 5.84 27.98
N GLY A 227 -1.67 5.36 27.84
CA GLY A 227 -0.46 6.21 27.79
C GLY A 227 -0.21 6.93 26.45
N ILE A 228 -1.10 6.78 25.47
CA ILE A 228 -0.85 7.15 24.06
C ILE A 228 -1.54 8.47 23.67
N GLU A 229 -2.32 9.07 24.56
CA GLU A 229 -3.10 10.29 24.30
C GLU A 229 -2.24 11.53 23.97
N PRO A 230 -1.13 11.81 24.67
CA PRO A 230 -0.26 12.93 24.33
C PRO A 230 0.38 12.73 22.95
N LEU A 231 0.78 11.50 22.63
CA LEU A 231 1.37 11.11 21.36
C LEU A 231 0.35 11.26 20.21
N ARG A 232 -0.91 10.89 20.47
CA ARG A 232 -2.04 11.05 19.55
C ARG A 232 -2.30 12.52 19.20
N THR A 233 -2.25 13.40 20.20
CA THR A 233 -2.48 14.84 20.02
C THR A 233 -1.37 15.47 19.17
N ALA A 234 -0.11 15.14 19.46
CA ALA A 234 1.04 15.61 18.70
C ALA A 234 0.99 15.15 17.22
N LEU A 235 0.67 13.88 16.99
CA LEU A 235 0.54 13.31 15.64
C LEU A 235 -0.56 13.98 14.81
N ARG A 236 -1.71 14.28 15.41
CA ARG A 236 -2.83 14.92 14.70
C ARG A 236 -2.48 16.33 14.22
N GLN A 237 -1.77 17.10 15.04
CA GLN A 237 -1.33 18.45 14.68
C GLN A 237 -0.32 18.43 13.53
N ASP A 238 0.70 17.59 13.62
CA ASP A 238 1.74 17.44 12.59
C ASP A 238 1.13 17.06 11.23
N TRP A 239 0.12 16.19 11.22
CA TRP A 239 -0.51 15.74 9.98
C TRP A 239 -1.44 16.74 9.32
N SER A 240 -2.10 17.60 10.10
CA SER A 240 -2.93 18.66 9.53
C SER A 240 -2.08 19.65 8.71
N ALA A 241 -0.80 19.81 9.06
CA ALA A 241 0.16 20.71 8.41
C ALA A 241 1.02 20.03 7.33
N ALA A 242 1.19 18.70 7.37
CA ALA A 242 2.12 17.94 6.53
C ALA A 242 1.83 18.03 5.03
N PRO A 243 2.82 18.25 4.13
CA PRO A 243 2.63 18.39 2.68
C PRO A 243 1.99 17.17 2.00
N SER A 244 1.59 17.35 0.74
CA SER A 244 1.03 16.28 -0.11
C SER A 244 2.03 15.14 -0.29
N CYS A 245 1.55 13.88 -0.28
CA CYS A 245 2.35 12.71 -0.65
C CYS A 245 2.31 12.45 -2.17
N LEU A 246 1.40 13.11 -2.88
CA LEU A 246 1.46 13.29 -4.33
C LEU A 246 2.40 14.47 -4.57
N ALA A 247 3.63 14.18 -4.98
CA ALA A 247 4.58 15.13 -5.53
C ALA A 247 4.86 14.72 -6.98
#